data_AF-A0A135HZA4-F1
#
_entry.id   AF-A0A135HZA4-F1
#
_cell.length_a   1.000
_cell.length_b   1.000
_cell.length_c   1.000
_cell.angle_alpha   90.00
_cell.angle_beta   90.00
_cell.angle_gamma   90.00
#
_symmetry.space_group_name_H-M   'P 1'
#
loop_
_entity.id
_entity.type
_entity.pdbx_description
1 polymer ?
#
loop_
_entity_poly.entity_id
_entity_poly.type
_entity_poly.pdbx_seq_one_letter_code
_entity_poly.pdbx_strand_id
1 'polypeptide(L)' 'MNTAARQYDDEIEEVLAYHGGDARAAIKALLEDRHFLIREVELASLAMSTGYARGWKPSVFSR' A
#
# COMPACT_ATOMS: atom_id res chain seq x y z
N MET A 1 4.65 17.28 20.01
CA MET A 1 4.73 15.81 20.02
C MET A 1 3.77 15.30 18.96
N ASN A 2 4.28 14.54 17.99
CA ASN A 2 3.65 14.31 16.68
C ASN A 2 2.77 13.06 16.71
N THR A 3 1.45 13.23 16.81
CA THR A 3 0.46 12.14 16.90
C THR A 3 0.56 11.15 15.74
N ALA A 4 0.92 11.60 14.54
CA ALA A 4 1.09 10.75 13.35
C ALA A 4 2.31 9.81 13.43
N ALA A 5 3.40 10.24 14.09
CA ALA A 5 4.57 9.37 14.28
C ALA A 5 4.26 8.25 15.28
N ARG A 6 3.52 8.58 16.35
CA ARG A 6 3.05 7.58 17.33
C ARG A 6 2.11 6.55 16.70
N GLN A 7 1.31 6.96 15.72
CA GLN A 7 0.45 6.06 14.97
C GLN A 7 1.24 5.03 14.16
N TYR A 8 2.33 5.45 13.50
CA TYR A 8 3.16 4.50 12.75
C TYR A 8 3.89 3.51 13.65
N ASP A 9 4.35 3.94 14.84
CA ASP A 9 4.97 3.01 15.79
C ASP A 9 3.96 1.94 16.23
N ASP A 10 2.72 2.33 16.55
CA ASP A 10 1.66 1.40 16.95
C ASP A 10 1.29 0.42 15.80
N GLU A 11 1.19 0.92 14.55
CA GLU A 11 0.94 0.09 13.36
C GLU A 11 2.09 -0.87 13.06
N ILE A 12 3.34 -0.43 13.23
CA ILE A 12 4.52 -1.29 13.05
C ILE A 12 4.51 -2.43 14.07
N GLU A 13 4.23 -2.14 15.35
CA GLU A 13 4.14 -3.15 16.39
C GLU A 13 3.00 -4.15 16.13
N GLU A 14 1.85 -3.69 15.63
CA GLU A 14 0.75 -4.57 15.23
C GLU A 14 1.16 -5.53 14.11
N VAL A 15 1.80 -5.01 13.05
CA VAL A 15 2.29 -5.83 11.93
C VAL A 15 3.35 -6.83 12.39
N LEU A 16 4.29 -6.40 13.24
CA LEU A 16 5.31 -7.29 13.80
C LEU A 16 4.68 -8.38 14.68
N ALA A 17 3.72 -8.04 15.53
CA ALA A 17 3.00 -9.00 16.37
C ALA A 17 2.25 -10.05 15.54
N TYR A 18 1.61 -9.64 14.45
CA TYR A 18 0.94 -10.55 13.51
C TYR A 18 1.91 -11.59 12.92
N HIS A 19 3.16 -11.20 12.69
CA HIS A 19 4.23 -12.09 12.20
C HIS A 19 5.08 -12.72 13.32
N GLY A 20 4.61 -12.70 14.57
CA GLY A 20 5.33 -13.30 15.71
C GLY A 20 6.68 -12.65 16.00
N GLY A 21 6.85 -11.37 15.66
CA GLY A 21 8.08 -10.62 15.80
C GLY A 21 9.10 -10.85 14.67
N ASP A 22 8.79 -11.66 13.64
CA ASP A 22 9.67 -11.83 12.49
C ASP A 22 9.55 -10.62 11.54
N ALA A 23 10.46 -9.66 11.73
CA ALA A 23 10.54 -8.47 10.90
C ALA A 23 10.77 -8.76 9.41
N ARG A 24 11.47 -9.86 9.06
CA ARG A 24 11.69 -10.21 7.65
C ARG A 24 10.41 -10.74 7.01
N ALA A 25 9.66 -11.56 7.73
CA ALA A 25 8.36 -12.04 7.28
C ALA A 25 7.36 -10.89 7.09
N ALA A 26 7.33 -9.95 8.05
CA ALA A 26 6.51 -8.74 7.98
C ALA A 26 6.85 -7.86 6.76
N ILE A 27 8.14 -7.54 6.57
CA ILE A 27 8.59 -6.74 5.42
C ILE A 27 8.27 -7.45 4.11
N LYS A 28 8.46 -8.77 4.04
CA LYS A 28 8.10 -9.55 2.85
C LYS A 28 6.62 -9.43 2.53
N ALA A 29 5.74 -9.60 3.51
CA ALA A 29 4.29 -9.45 3.33
C ALA A 29 3.92 -8.05 2.81
N LEU A 30 4.48 -7.00 3.41
CA LEU A 30 4.24 -5.62 2.98
C LEU A 30 4.72 -5.35 1.53
N LEU A 31 5.84 -5.96 1.12
CA LEU A 31 6.31 -5.87 -0.27
C LEU A 31 5.40 -6.63 -1.24
N GLU A 32 4.87 -7.78 -0.84
CA GLU A 32 3.90 -8.55 -1.62
C GLU A 32 2.58 -7.78 -1.77
N ASP A 33 2.06 -7.19 -0.70
CA ASP A 33 0.87 -6.35 -0.70
C ASP A 33 1.07 -5.11 -1.56
N ARG A 34 2.23 -4.45 -1.46
CA ARG A 34 2.58 -3.33 -2.33
C ARG A 34 2.55 -3.73 -3.80
N HIS A 35 3.14 -4.87 -4.16
CA HIS A 35 3.11 -5.36 -5.54
C HIS A 35 1.69 -5.67 -6.02
N PHE A 36 0.86 -6.28 -5.16
CA PHE A 36 -0.54 -6.53 -5.45
C PHE A 36 -1.30 -5.22 -5.72
N LEU A 37 -1.19 -4.23 -4.84
CA LEU A 37 -1.87 -2.94 -4.96
C LEU A 37 -1.43 -2.16 -6.21
N ILE A 38 -0.13 -2.21 -6.56
CA ILE A 38 0.37 -1.61 -7.80
C ILE A 38 -0.34 -2.22 -9.01
N ARG A 39 -0.44 -3.55 -9.07
CA ARG A 39 -1.14 -4.21 -10.18
C ARG A 39 -2.62 -3.88 -10.23
N GLU A 40 -3.29 -3.77 -9.09
CA GLU A 40 -4.70 -3.37 -9.05
C GLU A 40 -4.91 -1.94 -9.56
N VAL A 41 -4.00 -1.02 -9.23
CA VAL A 41 -4.03 0.36 -9.76
C VAL A 41 -3.83 0.35 -11.28
N GLU A 42 -2.86 -0.42 -11.79
CA GLU A 42 -2.63 -0.57 -13.23
C GLU A 42 -3.87 -1.14 -13.95
N LEU A 43 -4.48 -2.18 -13.38
CA LEU A 43 -5.68 -2.79 -13.92
C LEU A 43 -6.85 -1.81 -13.94
N ALA A 44 -7.05 -1.05 -12.86
CA ALA A 44 -8.06 0.00 -12.80
C ALA A 44 -7.81 1.05 -13.90
N SER A 45 -6.57 1.50 -14.09
CA SER A 45 -6.23 2.49 -15.12
C SER A 45 -6.47 2.03 -16.56
N LEU A 46 -6.39 0.72 -16.80
CA LEU A 46 -6.72 0.09 -18.08
C LEU A 46 -8.23 -0.08 -18.26
N ALA A 47 -8.95 -0.48 -17.22
CA ALA A 47 -10.39 -0.73 -17.27
C ALA A 47 -11.22 0.56 -17.32
N MET A 48 -10.72 1.65 -16.74
CA MET A 48 -11.46 2.92 -16.67
C MET A 48 -11.50 3.65 -18.00
N SER A 49 -12.72 3.96 -18.47
CA SER A 49 -12.93 4.83 -19.62
C SER A 49 -12.64 6.30 -19.30
N THR A 50 -12.18 7.05 -20.30
CA THR A 50 -11.87 8.48 -20.16
C THR A 50 -13.09 9.31 -19.75
N GLY A 51 -14.30 8.91 -20.16
CA GLY A 51 -15.54 9.61 -19.83
C GLY A 51 -16.00 9.41 -18.39
N TYR A 52 -15.85 8.19 -17.84
CA TYR A 52 -16.32 7.85 -16.50
C TYR A 52 -15.63 8.67 -15.40
N ALA A 53 -14.31 8.87 -15.52
CA ALA A 53 -13.52 9.64 -14.56
C ALA A 53 -13.15 11.05 -15.03
N ARG A 54 -13.86 11.59 -16.05
CA ARG A 54 -13.60 12.94 -16.61
C ARG A 54 -12.12 13.19 -16.92
N GLY A 55 -11.48 12.21 -17.54
CA GLY A 55 -10.08 12.28 -17.95
C GLY A 55 -9.05 11.96 -16.87
N TRP A 56 -9.46 11.78 -15.61
CA TRP A 56 -8.54 11.28 -14.58
C TRP A 56 -8.31 9.77 -14.74
N LYS A 57 -7.06 9.34 -14.60
CA LYS A 57 -6.69 7.92 -14.53
C LYS A 57 -5.83 7.68 -13.29
N PRO A 58 -6.07 6.58 -12.54
CA PRO A 58 -5.16 6.19 -11.48
C PRO A 58 -3.74 6.02 -12.00
N SER A 59 -2.76 6.32 -11.18
CA SER A 59 -1.36 6.07 -11.50
C SER A 59 -0.60 5.74 -10.24
N VAL A 60 0.41 4.89 -10.39
CA VAL A 60 1.37 4.65 -9.32
C VAL A 60 2.45 5.72 -9.40
N PHE A 61 2.79 6.33 -8.26
CA PHE A 61 3.96 7.20 -8.17
C PHE A 61 5.20 6.30 -8.10
N SER A 62 5.77 5.93 -9.24
CA SER A 62 7.10 5.32 -9.28
C SER A 62 8.15 6.43 -9.39
N ARG A 63 8.99 6.58 -8.38
CA ARG A 63 10.20 7.42 -8.42
C ARG A 63 11.42 6.52 -8.44
#